data_AF-A0A7S3NA24-F1
#
_entry.id   AF-A0A7S3NA24-F1
#
_cell.length_a   1.000
_cell.length_b   1.000
_cell.length_c   1.000
_cell.angle_alpha   90.00
_cell.angle_beta   90.00
_cell.angle_gamma   90.00
#
_symmetry.space_group_name_H-M   'P 1'
#
loop_
_entity.id
_entity.type
_entity.pdbx_description
1 polymer ?
#
loop_
_entity_poly.entity_id
_entity_poly.type
_entity_poly.pdbx_seq_one_letter_code
_entity_poly.pdbx_strand_id
1 'polypeptide(L)'
;LIKEEGLLVGASSGMVLYAALEEAKELVEGQRIVILLADSIRNYMTKFVSDDWMYEHGFMKEKEVLDNYTPKLVKNRAWGQEFTVGDLPLTKANTIASSSSISEAIKAMGPNSC
;
A
#
# COMPACT_ATOMS: atom_id res chain seq x y z
N LEU A 1 14.88 -2.16 -7.10
CA LEU A 1 15.44 -0.94 -6.45
C LEU A 1 15.49 -1.07 -4.93
N ILE A 2 14.40 -0.86 -4.19
CA ILE A 2 14.47 -0.90 -2.71
C ILE A 2 14.85 -2.30 -2.20
N LYS A 3 14.08 -3.32 -2.60
CA LYS A 3 14.23 -4.70 -2.11
C LYS A 3 15.55 -5.35 -2.55
N GLU A 4 15.88 -5.23 -3.84
CA GLU A 4 17.02 -5.93 -4.44
C GLU A 4 18.34 -5.15 -4.35
N GLU A 5 18.31 -3.81 -4.42
CA GLU A 5 19.52 -2.96 -4.51
C GLU A 5 19.74 -2.08 -3.27
N GLY A 6 18.79 -2.04 -2.33
CA GLY A 6 18.86 -1.17 -1.15
C GLY A 6 18.74 0.34 -1.44
N LEU A 7 18.33 0.71 -2.66
CA LEU A 7 18.19 2.12 -3.06
C LEU A 7 16.82 2.67 -2.65
N LEU A 8 16.79 3.50 -1.62
CA LEU A 8 15.59 4.10 -1.02
C LEU A 8 15.06 5.31 -1.82
N VAL A 9 14.52 5.06 -3.00
CA VAL A 9 14.11 6.08 -3.98
C VAL A 9 12.62 6.10 -4.28
N GLY A 10 12.13 7.19 -4.87
CA GLY A 10 10.73 7.36 -5.27
C GLY A 10 10.30 6.52 -6.48
N ALA A 11 9.00 6.51 -6.76
CA ALA A 11 8.40 5.71 -7.84
C ALA A 11 8.87 6.09 -9.24
N SER A 12 9.16 7.37 -9.49
CA SER A 12 9.70 7.86 -10.78
C SER A 12 11.01 7.15 -11.15
N SER A 13 11.85 6.86 -10.15
CA SER A 13 13.09 6.11 -10.32
C SER A 13 12.85 4.68 -10.79
N GLY A 14 11.76 4.05 -10.33
CA GLY A 14 11.32 2.74 -10.82
C GLY A 14 10.93 2.77 -12.30
N MET A 15 10.21 3.82 -12.73
CA MET A 15 9.83 4.00 -14.14
C MET A 15 11.04 4.23 -15.05
N VAL A 16 12.00 5.05 -14.62
CA VAL A 16 13.23 5.28 -15.38
C VAL A 16 14.06 4.01 -15.48
N LEU A 17 14.18 3.24 -14.38
CA LEU A 17 14.85 1.94 -14.43
C LEU A 17 14.14 0.97 -15.38
N TYR A 18 12.81 0.90 -15.33
CA TYR A 18 12.03 0.05 -16.24
C TYR A 18 12.31 0.40 -17.71
N ALA A 19 12.23 1.68 -18.07
CA ALA A 19 12.55 2.13 -19.43
C ALA A 19 14.01 1.81 -19.81
N ALA A 20 14.96 2.03 -18.89
CA ALA A 20 16.36 1.69 -19.13
C ALA A 20 16.59 0.20 -19.33
N LEU A 21 15.84 -0.67 -18.64
CA LEU A 21 15.90 -2.12 -18.84
C LEU A 21 15.33 -2.55 -20.20
N GLU A 22 14.30 -1.86 -20.68
CA GLU A 22 13.78 -2.10 -22.03
C GLU A 22 14.80 -1.68 -23.10
N GLU A 23 15.40 -0.49 -22.98
CA GLU A 23 16.45 -0.02 -23.90
C GLU A 23 17.74 -0.85 -23.80
N ALA A 24 18.05 -1.38 -22.61
CA ALA A 24 19.26 -2.18 -22.39
C ALA A 24 19.29 -3.47 -23.24
N LYS A 25 18.13 -3.95 -23.72
CA LYS A 25 18.03 -5.13 -24.59
C LYS A 25 18.71 -4.93 -25.95
N GLU A 26 18.84 -3.68 -26.40
CA GLU A 26 19.43 -3.32 -27.70
C GLU A 26 20.92 -2.94 -27.59
N LEU A 27 21.49 -2.93 -26.37
CA LEU A 27 22.89 -2.56 -26.17
C LEU A 27 23.84 -3.69 -26.55
N VAL A 28 25.02 -3.31 -27.03
CA VAL A 28 26.16 -4.22 -27.19
C VAL A 28 27.09 -4.19 -25.99
N GLU A 29 27.87 -5.25 -25.83
CA GLU A 29 28.85 -5.37 -24.76
C GLU A 29 29.79 -4.15 -24.72
N GLY A 30 30.02 -3.63 -23.51
CA GLY A 30 30.85 -2.45 -23.27
C GLY A 30 30.10 -1.11 -23.27
N GLN A 31 28.85 -1.06 -23.73
CA GLN A 31 28.01 0.12 -23.59
C GLN A 31 27.43 0.24 -22.18
N ARG A 32 27.10 1.46 -21.75
CA ARG A 32 26.59 1.76 -20.40
C ARG A 32 25.39 2.71 -20.49
N ILE A 33 24.33 2.41 -19.75
CA ILE A 33 23.24 3.34 -19.49
C ILE A 33 23.45 3.98 -18.12
N VAL A 34 23.24 5.29 -18.06
CA VAL A 34 23.18 6.04 -16.81
C VAL A 34 21.74 6.53 -16.63
N ILE A 35 21.17 6.25 -15.47
CA ILE A 35 19.83 6.71 -15.10
C ILE A 35 19.87 7.68 -13.92
N LEU A 36 18.90 8.59 -13.87
CA LEU A 36 18.73 9.54 -12.77
C LEU A 36 17.62 9.05 -11.83
N LEU A 37 17.93 9.00 -10.55
CA LEU A 37 16.98 8.69 -9.48
C LEU A 37 16.64 10.02 -8.80
N ALA A 38 15.45 10.56 -9.10
CA ALA A 38 15.15 11.98 -8.87
C ALA A 38 14.97 12.34 -7.40
N ASP A 39 14.40 11.44 -6.59
CA ASP A 39 14.15 11.70 -5.18
C ASP A 39 14.13 10.43 -4.30
N SER A 40 14.13 10.65 -2.98
CA SER A 40 14.12 9.61 -1.97
C SER A 40 12.71 9.10 -1.66
N ILE A 41 12.62 7.92 -1.06
CA ILE A 41 11.39 7.30 -0.56
C ILE A 41 10.56 8.17 0.42
N ARG A 42 11.19 9.14 1.11
CA ARG A 42 10.57 9.95 2.19
C ARG A 42 9.22 10.56 1.82
N ASN A 43 9.04 10.99 0.57
CA ASN A 43 7.81 11.62 0.10
C ASN A 43 6.65 10.63 -0.10
N TYR A 44 6.90 9.32 0.04
CA TYR A 44 6.01 8.25 -0.39
C TYR A 44 5.80 7.16 0.66
N MET A 45 6.23 7.37 1.90
CA MET A 45 6.09 6.40 3.01
C MET A 45 4.66 5.92 3.21
N THR A 46 3.66 6.78 2.92
CA THR A 46 2.23 6.47 3.03
C THR A 46 1.56 6.13 1.69
N LYS A 47 2.37 5.85 0.65
CA LYS A 47 1.90 5.54 -0.72
C LYS A 47 2.46 4.19 -1.15
N PHE A 48 3.16 4.10 -2.29
CA PHE A 48 3.64 2.83 -2.86
C PHE A 48 4.57 2.00 -1.94
N VAL A 49 5.07 2.59 -0.85
CA VAL A 49 5.86 1.92 0.18
C VAL A 49 4.98 1.09 1.13
N SER A 50 3.71 1.48 1.26
CA SER A 50 2.69 0.74 2.00
C SER A 50 2.05 -0.30 1.11
N ASP A 51 2.10 -1.56 1.54
CA ASP A 51 1.46 -2.67 0.83
C ASP A 51 -0.07 -2.51 0.78
N ASP A 52 -0.68 -1.93 1.82
CA ASP A 52 -2.11 -1.61 1.85
C ASP A 52 -2.49 -0.63 0.74
N TRP A 53 -1.72 0.46 0.60
CA TRP A 53 -1.94 1.43 -0.48
C TRP A 53 -1.80 0.79 -1.86
N MET A 54 -0.82 -0.10 -2.02
CA MET A 54 -0.61 -0.85 -3.27
C MET A 54 -1.79 -1.78 -3.59
N TYR A 55 -2.36 -2.44 -2.59
CA TYR A 55 -3.54 -3.27 -2.73
C TYR A 55 -4.80 -2.45 -3.09
N GLU A 56 -5.06 -1.36 -2.36
CA GLU A 56 -6.20 -0.47 -2.60
C GLU A 56 -6.23 0.09 -4.03
N HIS A 57 -5.05 0.29 -4.62
CA HIS A 57 -4.90 0.81 -5.98
C HIS A 57 -4.70 -0.29 -7.04
N GLY A 58 -4.79 -1.57 -6.66
CA GLY A 58 -4.74 -2.71 -7.59
C GLY A 58 -3.35 -3.07 -8.10
N PHE A 59 -2.28 -2.57 -7.47
CA PHE A 59 -0.90 -2.89 -7.82
C PHE A 59 -0.35 -4.13 -7.09
N MET A 60 -1.09 -4.67 -6.12
CA MET A 60 -0.74 -5.88 -5.38
C MET A 60 -2.00 -6.68 -5.07
N LYS A 61 -1.93 -8.02 -5.04
CA LYS A 61 -3.05 -8.87 -4.63
C LYS A 61 -3.07 -9.04 -3.11
N GLU A 62 -4.27 -9.23 -2.55
CA GLU A 62 -4.45 -9.49 -1.10
C GLU A 62 -3.54 -10.61 -0.58
N LYS A 63 -3.42 -11.70 -1.34
CA LYS A 63 -2.53 -12.81 -0.98
C LYS A 63 -1.06 -12.36 -0.85
N GLU A 64 -0.58 -11.50 -1.73
CA GLU A 64 0.81 -11.02 -1.71
C GLU A 64 1.06 -10.12 -0.49
N VAL A 65 0.09 -9.28 -0.14
CA VAL A 65 0.11 -8.48 1.10
C VAL A 65 0.20 -9.39 2.32
N LEU A 66 -0.68 -10.39 2.42
CA LEU A 66 -0.69 -11.35 3.53
C LEU A 66 0.64 -12.12 3.63
N ASP A 67 1.21 -12.53 2.49
CA ASP A 67 2.49 -13.24 2.44
C ASP A 67 3.67 -12.37 2.92
N ASN A 68 3.61 -11.05 2.77
CA ASN A 68 4.62 -10.11 3.26
C ASN A 68 4.54 -9.92 4.79
N TYR A 69 3.34 -9.90 5.37
CA TYR A 69 3.15 -9.72 6.81
C TYR A 69 3.16 -11.03 7.61
N THR A 70 2.98 -12.18 6.96
CA THR A 70 2.97 -13.47 7.64
C THR A 70 4.40 -13.91 8.00
N PRO A 71 4.72 -14.15 9.29
CA PRO A 71 6.03 -14.64 9.68
C PRO A 71 6.32 -16.01 9.08
N LYS A 72 7.38 -16.13 8.28
CA LYS A 72 7.80 -17.40 7.66
C LYS A 72 8.52 -18.33 8.64
N LEU A 73 9.14 -17.76 9.67
CA LEU A 73 9.99 -18.47 10.63
C LEU A 73 9.26 -18.92 11.90
N VAL A 74 8.06 -18.37 12.15
CA VAL A 74 7.29 -18.63 13.37
C VAL A 74 5.86 -18.93 12.97
N LYS A 75 5.31 -20.05 13.45
CA LYS A 75 3.91 -20.39 13.22
C LYS A 75 3.03 -19.26 13.73
N ASN A 76 2.17 -18.72 12.86
CA ASN A 76 1.24 -17.66 13.23
C ASN A 76 0.25 -18.18 14.28
N ARG A 77 0.42 -17.74 15.53
CA ARG A 77 -0.46 -18.03 16.67
C ARG A 77 -1.29 -16.80 17.06
N ALA A 78 -1.51 -15.87 16.13
CA ALA A 78 -2.40 -14.75 16.36
C ALA A 78 -3.76 -15.29 16.81
N TRP A 79 -4.23 -14.81 17.95
CA TRP A 79 -5.56 -15.09 18.47
C TRP A 79 -6.61 -14.57 17.46
N GLY A 80 -7.69 -15.32 17.27
CA GLY A 80 -8.82 -14.86 16.48
C GLY A 80 -8.88 -15.35 15.03
N GLN A 81 -7.97 -16.23 14.59
CA GLN A 81 -7.92 -16.73 13.20
C GLN A 81 -9.14 -17.57 12.79
N GLU A 82 -9.85 -18.11 13.77
CA GLU A 82 -11.07 -18.90 13.61
C GLU A 82 -12.35 -18.06 13.53
N PHE A 83 -12.28 -16.76 13.85
CA PHE A 83 -13.42 -15.85 13.82
C PHE A 83 -13.43 -15.03 12.53
N THR A 84 -14.63 -14.75 12.04
CA THR A 84 -14.89 -13.89 10.90
C THR A 84 -15.38 -12.52 11.35
N VAL A 85 -15.45 -11.56 10.44
CA VAL A 85 -16.09 -10.26 10.70
C VAL A 85 -17.54 -10.41 11.19
N GLY A 86 -18.23 -11.49 10.79
CA GLY A 86 -19.59 -11.80 11.24
C GLY A 86 -19.71 -12.20 12.70
N ASP A 87 -18.62 -12.64 13.34
CA ASP A 87 -18.58 -12.99 14.76
C ASP A 87 -18.36 -11.76 15.66
N LEU A 88 -18.07 -10.60 15.05
CA LEU A 88 -17.91 -9.36 15.79
C LEU A 88 -19.28 -8.83 16.26
N PRO A 89 -19.42 -8.42 17.53
CA PRO A 89 -20.65 -7.82 18.05
C PRO A 89 -20.79 -6.37 17.58
N LEU A 90 -20.96 -6.16 16.26
CA LEU A 90 -21.02 -4.84 15.66
C LEU A 90 -22.39 -4.18 15.89
N THR A 91 -22.37 -2.94 16.35
CA THR A 91 -23.56 -2.09 16.44
C THR A 91 -23.98 -1.60 15.05
N LYS A 92 -25.29 -1.47 14.80
CA LYS A 92 -25.81 -0.96 13.53
C LYS A 92 -25.30 0.46 13.26
N ALA A 93 -24.75 0.68 12.08
CA ALA A 93 -24.24 1.99 11.68
C ALA A 93 -25.35 3.03 11.55
N ASN A 94 -25.10 4.24 12.04
CA ASN A 94 -25.93 5.42 11.80
C ASN A 94 -25.53 6.04 10.46
N THR A 95 -26.51 6.23 9.55
CA THR A 95 -26.26 6.79 8.22
C THR A 95 -26.94 8.15 8.07
N ILE A 96 -26.32 9.04 7.29
CA ILE A 96 -26.87 10.34 6.88
C ILE A 96 -26.90 10.43 5.36
N ALA A 97 -27.75 11.29 4.80
CA ALA A 97 -27.83 11.48 3.36
C ALA A 97 -26.63 12.27 2.83
N SER A 98 -26.22 12.04 1.59
CA SER A 98 -25.14 12.80 0.93
C SER A 98 -25.48 14.27 0.71
N SER A 99 -26.76 14.63 0.74
CA SER A 99 -27.28 16.01 0.66
C SER A 99 -27.39 16.72 2.01
N SER A 100 -27.11 16.04 3.12
CA SER A 100 -27.20 16.61 4.46
C SER A 100 -26.16 17.73 4.67
N SER A 101 -26.51 18.68 5.52
CA SER A 101 -25.62 19.77 5.90
C SER A 101 -24.52 19.31 6.87
N ILE A 102 -23.42 20.05 6.94
CA ILE A 102 -22.33 19.82 7.91
C ILE A 102 -22.86 19.84 9.35
N SER A 103 -23.84 20.70 9.65
CA SER A 103 -24.43 20.76 11.00
C SER A 103 -25.18 19.49 11.37
N GLU A 104 -25.87 18.86 10.42
CA GLU A 104 -26.56 17.59 10.65
C GLU A 104 -25.58 16.44 10.85
N ALA A 105 -24.47 16.42 10.10
CA ALA A 105 -23.40 15.45 10.30
C ALA A 105 -22.76 15.58 11.71
N ILE A 106 -22.49 16.81 12.17
CA ILE A 106 -21.96 17.06 13.52
C ILE A 106 -22.95 16.57 14.59
N LYS A 107 -24.25 16.80 14.41
CA LYS A 107 -25.28 16.30 15.33
C LYS A 107 -25.34 14.77 15.34
N ALA A 108 -25.22 14.14 14.17
CA ALA A 108 -25.22 12.68 14.05
C ALA A 108 -23.98 12.03 14.71
N MET A 109 -22.84 12.73 14.74
CA MET A 109 -21.60 12.33 15.43
C MET A 109 -21.57 12.70 16.93
N GLY A 110 -22.69 13.16 17.50
CA GLY A 110 -22.76 13.63 18.89
C GLY A 110 -22.33 12.58 19.94
N PRO A 111 -22.10 13.00 21.20
CA PRO A 111 -21.32 12.27 22.22
C PRO A 111 -21.81 10.87 22.66
N ASN A 112 -22.93 10.39 22.11
CA ASN A 112 -23.50 9.05 22.38
C ASN A 112 -23.44 8.11 21.16
N SER A 113 -22.49 8.32 20.25
CA SER A 113 -22.31 7.50 19.04
C SER A 113 -21.06 6.61 19.11
N CYS A 114 -20.87 5.93 20.25
CA CYS A 114 -19.94 4.81 20.45
C CYS A 114 -20.61 3.74 21.33
#